data_AF-A0A258C2Q3-F1
#
_entry.id   AF-A0A258C2Q3-F1
#
_cell.length_a   1.000
_cell.length_b   1.000
_cell.length_c   1.000
_cell.angle_alpha   90.00
_cell.angle_beta   90.00
_cell.angle_gamma   90.00
#
_symmetry.space_group_name_H-M   'P 1'
#
loop_
_entity.id
_entity.type
_entity.pdbx_description
1 polymer ?
#
loop_
_entity_poly.entity_id
_entity_poly.type
_entity_poly.pdbx_seq_one_letter_code
_entity_poly.pdbx_strand_id
1 'polypeptide(L)'
;NADGKTGDGCGLLMQKPDAFLRAMARQHFDAELPALYAVGMIFLNQDPIRADAARACFNEQLAAQGLTLVGWREVPVDTSVLGRLALERLPRIEQVFVTGEGLAERDFGIRLFMARRLAEVALADDKQFYVCSFSDKDIIYKGLMMPADLAQFYPDLGDERLATAICVFHQRFSTNTMPQWPLAQPFRFLAHNGEINTITGNRNWAQARRLKFANELLPDLQRQNMETMDPDLRAFYEYNSMHMEAWDGPAGVVLTDGRHAICLLDRNGLRPARWVTTTNGYITLASEVGVWDYKPEDVIAKGRVGPGQILAVDTHTGQILHTDDIDSHLKSQHPYKKWLRQYALRIQSTLDDNDHGSAFYDADQLKQYMKMFQVTFEERDQVLRPLAEQGQEAVGSMGDDTPMAVLSRRVRSPYDYFRQQFAQVTNPPIDPLREAIVMSLETCLGAERNVFEETADHANRAILTTPVISPAKWRTIIDLDRPGFERQLIDLNYDESLGLEAAVRAIADQAEAAVRDGKVLLVLSDRQIAPGKLPAHAALAVGAVHHRLIETGLRCDCNILVETATARDPHHFAVLIGFGATAVYPFLAYEVLGDLIRTGEVLGDLYEV
;
A
#
# COMPACT_ATOMS: atom_id res chain seq x y z
N ASN A 1 3.69 9.50 -28.00
CA ASN A 1 3.98 10.85 -28.52
C ASN A 1 4.54 10.72 -29.94
N ALA A 2 4.09 11.54 -30.90
CA ALA A 2 4.43 11.37 -32.33
C ALA A 2 5.43 12.42 -32.86
N ASP A 3 5.93 13.32 -32.02
CA ASP A 3 6.83 14.42 -32.40
C ASP A 3 8.32 14.07 -32.30
N GLY A 4 8.67 12.86 -31.86
CA GLY A 4 10.05 12.37 -31.71
C GLY A 4 10.87 13.07 -30.61
N LYS A 5 10.30 14.05 -29.90
CA LYS A 5 10.96 14.88 -28.88
C LYS A 5 10.32 14.78 -27.50
N THR A 6 8.98 14.70 -27.42
CA THR A 6 8.29 14.63 -26.13
C THR A 6 8.41 13.23 -25.55
N GLY A 7 9.27 13.06 -24.54
CA GLY A 7 9.32 11.88 -23.68
C GLY A 7 8.21 11.88 -22.62
N ASP A 8 7.89 10.70 -22.07
CA ASP A 8 6.87 10.55 -21.01
C ASP A 8 7.38 10.93 -19.59
N GLY A 9 8.65 11.31 -19.51
CA GLY A 9 9.34 11.82 -18.32
C GLY A 9 10.70 11.16 -18.12
N CYS A 10 11.74 11.96 -17.88
CA CYS A 10 13.03 11.47 -17.40
C CYS A 10 13.64 12.41 -16.36
N GLY A 11 14.66 11.94 -15.64
CA GLY A 11 15.35 12.75 -14.65
C GLY A 11 16.46 12.02 -13.88
N LEU A 12 17.13 12.81 -13.04
CA LEU A 12 18.19 12.42 -12.11
C LEU A 12 17.82 12.89 -10.69
N LEU A 13 18.05 12.03 -9.71
CA LEU A 13 18.07 12.32 -8.28
C LEU A 13 19.52 12.12 -7.82
N MET A 14 20.13 13.17 -7.29
CA MET A 14 21.55 13.19 -6.97
C MET A 14 21.76 13.59 -5.52
N GLN A 15 22.76 12.97 -4.86
CA GLN A 15 23.30 13.52 -3.62
C GLN A 15 23.77 14.95 -3.89
N LYS A 16 23.48 15.87 -2.97
CA LYS A 16 23.63 17.33 -3.09
C LYS A 16 25.05 17.72 -3.58
N PRO A 17 25.20 18.27 -4.81
CA PRO A 17 26.49 18.70 -5.35
C PRO A 17 26.96 19.99 -4.68
N ASP A 18 27.64 19.85 -3.55
CA ASP A 18 27.91 20.94 -2.61
C ASP A 18 28.75 22.07 -3.22
N ALA A 19 29.79 21.74 -3.99
CA ALA A 19 30.66 22.71 -4.64
C ALA A 19 29.92 23.58 -5.67
N PHE A 20 29.05 22.97 -6.48
CA PHE A 20 28.20 23.67 -7.44
C PHE A 20 27.23 24.63 -6.74
N LEU A 21 26.48 24.14 -5.74
CA LEU A 21 25.44 24.94 -5.08
C LEU A 21 26.02 26.10 -4.26
N ARG A 22 27.18 25.93 -3.62
CA ARG A 22 27.92 27.03 -2.98
C ARG A 22 28.39 28.08 -3.99
N ALA A 23 28.83 27.66 -5.18
CA ALA A 23 29.20 28.59 -6.23
C ALA A 23 27.98 29.35 -6.80
N MET A 24 26.83 28.68 -6.96
CA MET A 24 25.58 29.32 -7.38
C MET A 24 25.09 30.35 -6.35
N ALA A 25 25.15 30.05 -5.05
CA ALA A 25 24.75 30.99 -4.01
C ALA A 25 25.63 32.25 -3.98
N ARG A 26 26.95 32.10 -4.12
CA ARG A 26 27.87 33.24 -4.28
C ARG A 26 27.56 34.04 -5.56
N GLN A 27 27.34 33.37 -6.69
CA GLN A 27 27.09 34.01 -7.98
C GLN A 27 25.77 34.78 -8.05
N HIS A 28 24.68 34.24 -7.46
CA HIS A 28 23.34 34.80 -7.58
C HIS A 28 22.92 35.67 -6.40
N PHE A 29 23.49 35.48 -5.21
CA PHE A 29 23.04 36.14 -3.96
C PHE A 29 24.18 36.83 -3.18
N ASP A 30 25.43 36.78 -3.65
CA ASP A 30 26.64 37.22 -2.92
C ASP A 30 26.75 36.61 -1.50
N ALA A 31 26.23 35.37 -1.36
CA ALA A 31 26.05 34.72 -0.06
C ALA A 31 27.00 33.53 0.13
N GLU A 32 27.63 33.46 1.30
CA GLU A 32 28.34 32.26 1.76
C GLU A 32 27.39 31.35 2.52
N LEU A 33 27.15 30.15 2.00
CA LEU A 33 26.30 29.18 2.68
C LEU A 33 26.99 28.60 3.93
N PRO A 34 26.28 28.39 5.05
CA PRO A 34 26.80 27.66 6.21
C PRO A 34 27.04 26.18 5.87
N ALA A 35 27.45 25.38 6.87
CA ALA A 35 27.56 23.93 6.71
C ALA A 35 26.18 23.29 6.41
N LEU A 36 25.14 23.70 7.15
CA LEU A 36 23.78 23.19 7.04
C LEU A 36 22.90 24.16 6.22
N TYR A 37 22.64 23.77 4.97
CA TYR A 37 21.73 24.48 4.06
C TYR A 37 20.98 23.47 3.19
N ALA A 38 19.85 23.89 2.64
CA ALA A 38 19.04 23.09 1.74
C ALA A 38 18.70 23.85 0.46
N VAL A 39 18.40 23.09 -0.59
CA VAL A 39 17.96 23.62 -1.88
C VAL A 39 16.68 22.93 -2.31
N GLY A 40 15.71 23.72 -2.75
CA GLY A 40 14.44 23.23 -3.28
C GLY A 40 14.37 23.42 -4.78
N MET A 41 14.20 22.34 -5.55
CA MET A 41 13.88 22.42 -6.97
C MET A 41 12.35 22.49 -7.11
N ILE A 42 11.84 23.62 -7.58
CA ILE A 42 10.41 23.93 -7.58
C ILE A 42 9.93 24.27 -8.99
N PHE A 43 8.82 23.65 -9.37
CA PHE A 43 8.03 24.00 -10.53
C PHE A 43 6.97 25.02 -10.10
N LEU A 44 6.99 26.18 -10.75
CA LEU A 44 6.06 27.29 -10.55
C LEU A 44 5.21 27.51 -11.80
N ASN A 45 4.10 28.23 -11.63
CA ASN A 45 3.19 28.56 -12.71
C ASN A 45 3.87 29.40 -13.81
N GLN A 46 3.44 29.26 -15.07
CA GLN A 46 3.91 30.14 -16.15
C GLN A 46 3.48 31.61 -15.94
N ASP A 47 2.29 31.83 -15.38
CA ASP A 47 1.75 33.14 -15.01
C ASP A 47 2.60 33.78 -13.90
N PRO A 48 3.28 34.92 -14.15
CA PRO A 48 4.12 35.59 -13.16
C PRO A 48 3.36 35.91 -11.86
N ILE A 49 2.08 36.29 -11.93
CA ILE A 49 1.31 36.68 -10.73
C ILE A 49 1.12 35.48 -9.81
N ARG A 50 0.86 34.29 -10.40
CA ARG A 50 0.73 33.02 -9.65
C ARG A 50 2.09 32.53 -9.14
N ALA A 51 3.15 32.65 -9.94
CA ALA A 51 4.50 32.33 -9.51
C ALA A 51 4.93 33.20 -8.31
N ASP A 52 4.68 34.51 -8.36
CA ASP A 52 4.96 35.45 -7.27
C ASP A 52 4.18 35.11 -6.00
N ALA A 53 2.87 34.81 -6.14
CA ALA A 53 2.04 34.36 -5.01
C ALA A 53 2.53 33.03 -4.40
N ALA A 54 2.92 32.07 -5.23
CA ALA A 54 3.48 30.79 -4.79
C ALA A 54 4.82 30.96 -4.07
N ARG A 55 5.72 31.82 -4.58
CA ARG A 55 7.00 32.15 -3.92
C ARG A 55 6.77 32.86 -2.59
N ALA A 56 5.86 33.83 -2.54
CA ALA A 56 5.50 34.53 -1.30
C ALA A 56 4.94 33.57 -0.24
N CYS A 57 4.00 32.70 -0.62
CA CYS A 57 3.46 31.66 0.26
C CYS A 57 4.53 30.68 0.74
N PHE A 58 5.42 30.21 -0.15
CA PHE A 58 6.52 29.33 0.24
C PHE A 58 7.46 30.01 1.23
N ASN A 59 7.84 31.27 0.98
CA ASN A 59 8.67 32.09 1.88
C ASN A 59 8.03 32.30 3.24
N GLU A 60 6.70 32.49 3.31
CA GLU A 60 5.95 32.54 4.57
C GLU A 60 6.05 31.22 5.34
N GLN A 61 5.91 30.07 4.66
CA GLN A 61 6.06 28.77 5.31
C GLN A 61 7.49 28.49 5.79
N LEU A 62 8.52 28.96 5.05
CA LEU A 62 9.91 28.92 5.51
C LEU A 62 10.10 29.71 6.81
N ALA A 63 9.65 30.97 6.82
CA ALA A 63 9.75 31.85 7.97
C ALA A 63 8.97 31.30 9.18
N ALA A 64 7.78 30.75 8.96
CA ALA A 64 6.96 30.10 10.00
C ALA A 64 7.63 28.86 10.61
N GLN A 65 8.49 28.16 9.87
CA GLN A 65 9.33 27.07 10.38
C GLN A 65 10.69 27.55 10.93
N GLY A 66 10.93 28.86 11.00
CA GLY A 66 12.20 29.43 11.47
C GLY A 66 13.38 29.15 10.54
N LEU A 67 13.12 29.01 9.24
CA LEU A 67 14.13 28.83 8.20
C LEU A 67 14.43 30.17 7.53
N THR A 68 15.71 30.44 7.28
CA THR A 68 16.16 31.69 6.64
C THR A 68 16.25 31.49 5.13
N LEU A 69 15.52 32.30 4.36
CA LEU A 69 15.64 32.36 2.90
C LEU A 69 16.95 33.06 2.53
N VAL A 70 17.76 32.43 1.68
CA VAL A 70 18.94 33.05 1.04
C VAL A 70 18.53 33.70 -0.28
N GLY A 71 17.74 33.01 -1.10
CA GLY A 71 17.24 33.55 -2.37
C GLY A 71 16.60 32.53 -3.29
N TRP A 72 16.04 33.03 -4.39
CA TRP A 72 15.47 32.23 -5.49
C TRP A 72 16.32 32.42 -6.75
N ARG A 73 16.75 31.30 -7.35
CA ARG A 73 17.54 31.23 -8.58
C ARG A 73 16.65 30.66 -9.69
N GLU A 74 16.46 31.40 -10.78
CA GLU A 74 15.91 30.82 -12.01
C GLU A 74 16.93 29.80 -12.57
N VAL A 75 16.48 28.57 -12.82
CA VAL A 75 17.35 27.51 -13.35
C VAL A 75 17.49 27.73 -14.85
N PRO A 76 18.73 27.81 -15.39
CA PRO A 76 18.92 27.96 -16.83
C PRO A 76 18.37 26.73 -17.56
N VAL A 77 17.62 26.95 -18.63
CA VAL A 77 17.06 25.88 -19.47
C VAL A 77 17.17 26.16 -20.96
N ASP A 78 17.52 25.14 -21.76
CA ASP A 78 17.43 25.19 -23.22
C ASP A 78 16.13 24.51 -23.68
N THR A 79 15.14 25.32 -24.07
CA THR A 79 13.84 24.82 -24.51
C THR A 79 13.83 24.28 -25.94
N SER A 80 14.92 24.43 -26.72
CA SER A 80 14.97 24.02 -28.13
C SER A 80 14.88 22.51 -28.36
N VAL A 81 15.27 21.71 -27.37
CA VAL A 81 15.16 20.24 -27.39
C VAL A 81 13.73 19.74 -27.15
N LEU A 82 12.88 20.54 -26.49
CA LEU A 82 11.55 20.10 -26.11
C LEU A 82 10.60 19.95 -27.32
N GLY A 83 9.73 18.94 -27.23
CA GLY A 83 8.57 18.80 -28.12
C GLY A 83 7.41 19.71 -27.73
N ARG A 84 6.44 19.88 -28.64
CA ARG A 84 5.34 20.86 -28.46
C ARG A 84 4.55 20.62 -27.17
N LEU A 85 4.24 19.35 -26.86
CA LEU A 85 3.46 18.97 -25.69
C LEU A 85 4.21 19.22 -24.36
N ALA A 86 5.54 19.14 -24.38
CA ALA A 86 6.37 19.48 -23.23
C ALA A 86 6.43 21.00 -23.03
N LEU A 87 6.60 21.77 -24.10
CA LEU A 87 6.62 23.25 -24.12
C LEU A 87 5.30 23.86 -23.63
N GLU A 88 4.16 23.37 -24.15
CA GLU A 88 2.81 23.81 -23.74
C GLU A 88 2.55 23.66 -22.23
N ARG A 89 3.35 22.87 -21.52
CA ARG A 89 3.21 22.56 -20.09
C ARG A 89 4.47 22.87 -19.27
N LEU A 90 5.49 23.49 -19.87
CA LEU A 90 6.77 23.78 -19.23
C LEU A 90 6.55 24.72 -18.02
N PRO A 91 6.77 24.28 -16.78
CA PRO A 91 6.70 25.17 -15.63
C PRO A 91 7.85 26.20 -15.66
N ARG A 92 7.73 27.26 -14.86
CA ARG A 92 8.93 28.00 -14.43
C ARG A 92 9.70 27.12 -13.47
N ILE A 93 11.02 27.00 -13.65
CA ILE A 93 11.86 26.10 -12.87
C ILE A 93 12.81 26.95 -12.06
N GLU A 94 12.61 26.99 -10.74
CA GLU A 94 13.39 27.81 -9.82
C GLU A 94 13.97 26.96 -8.69
N GLN A 95 15.15 27.35 -8.22
CA GLN A 95 15.81 26.82 -7.04
C GLN A 95 15.70 27.81 -5.87
N VAL A 96 15.12 27.36 -4.75
CA VAL A 96 15.10 28.13 -3.51
C VAL A 96 16.21 27.66 -2.58
N PHE A 97 17.05 28.60 -2.12
CA PHE A 97 18.16 28.33 -1.19
C PHE A 97 17.77 28.76 0.22
N VAL A 98 17.94 27.87 1.20
CA VAL A 98 17.53 28.12 2.60
C VAL A 98 18.59 27.64 3.59
N THR A 99 18.65 28.29 4.75
CA THR A 99 19.57 27.95 5.85
C THR A 99 18.81 27.80 7.17
N GLY A 100 19.43 27.08 8.11
CA GLY A 100 18.87 26.80 9.43
C GLY A 100 19.86 27.13 10.54
N GLU A 101 20.11 28.41 10.78
CA GLU A 101 21.08 28.83 11.81
C GLU A 101 20.70 28.31 13.19
N GLY A 102 21.67 27.67 13.88
CA GLY A 102 21.47 27.10 15.21
C GLY A 102 20.64 25.81 15.26
N LEU A 103 20.16 25.28 14.13
CA LEU A 103 19.42 24.01 14.09
C LEU A 103 20.35 22.80 13.99
N ALA A 104 19.95 21.70 14.61
CA ALA A 104 20.53 20.39 14.33
C ALA A 104 20.05 19.86 12.98
N GLU A 105 20.84 19.00 12.33
CA GLU A 105 20.53 18.40 11.01
C GLU A 105 19.12 17.77 10.97
N ARG A 106 18.74 17.02 12.01
CA ARG A 106 17.42 16.38 12.12
C ARG A 106 16.28 17.41 12.20
N ASP A 107 16.41 18.42 13.04
CA ASP A 107 15.40 19.48 13.20
C ASP A 107 15.24 20.30 11.93
N PHE A 108 16.35 20.54 11.22
CA PHE A 108 16.34 21.20 9.91
C PHE A 108 15.58 20.36 8.88
N GLY A 109 15.90 19.06 8.73
CA GLY A 109 15.17 18.13 7.86
C GLY A 109 13.65 18.10 8.12
N ILE A 110 13.25 18.09 9.39
CA ILE A 110 11.83 18.14 9.81
C ILE A 110 11.19 19.48 9.45
N ARG A 111 11.85 20.61 9.71
CA ARG A 111 11.35 21.95 9.33
C ARG A 111 11.24 22.12 7.82
N LEU A 112 12.17 21.57 7.03
CA LEU A 112 12.09 21.54 5.57
C LEU A 112 10.88 20.73 5.09
N PHE A 113 10.66 19.53 5.66
CA PHE A 113 9.49 18.70 5.38
C PHE A 113 8.18 19.44 5.69
N MET A 114 8.10 20.08 6.87
CA MET A 114 6.92 20.82 7.31
C MET A 114 6.65 22.05 6.44
N ALA A 115 7.67 22.86 6.14
CA ALA A 115 7.52 24.02 5.26
C ALA A 115 7.02 23.62 3.86
N ARG A 116 7.61 22.57 3.26
CA ARG A 116 7.11 22.01 2.00
C ARG A 116 5.66 21.56 2.13
N ARG A 117 5.32 20.80 3.19
CA ARG A 117 4.00 20.20 3.33
C ARG A 117 2.91 21.24 3.54
N LEU A 118 3.19 22.28 4.33
CA LEU A 118 2.27 23.40 4.54
C LEU A 118 2.10 24.21 3.24
N ALA A 119 3.17 24.44 2.47
CA ALA A 119 3.07 25.11 1.18
C ALA A 119 2.28 24.29 0.14
N GLU A 120 2.47 22.97 0.08
CA GLU A 120 1.65 22.06 -0.77
C GLU A 120 0.15 22.13 -0.42
N VAL A 121 -0.19 22.30 0.86
CA VAL A 121 -1.59 22.42 1.31
C VAL A 121 -2.14 23.81 1.00
N ALA A 122 -1.39 24.88 1.27
CA ALA A 122 -1.80 26.26 1.00
C ALA A 122 -1.96 26.55 -0.51
N LEU A 123 -1.15 25.91 -1.35
CA LEU A 123 -1.15 26.07 -2.81
C LEU A 123 -1.89 24.94 -3.55
N ALA A 124 -2.72 24.17 -2.85
CA ALA A 124 -3.40 22.99 -3.41
C ALA A 124 -4.26 23.29 -4.65
N ASP A 125 -4.72 24.53 -4.85
CA ASP A 125 -5.47 24.96 -6.03
C ASP A 125 -4.60 25.25 -7.26
N ASP A 126 -3.31 25.58 -7.09
CA ASP A 126 -2.39 25.74 -8.23
C ASP A 126 -1.83 24.38 -8.67
N LYS A 127 -2.49 23.77 -9.65
CA LYS A 127 -2.08 22.46 -10.19
C LYS A 127 -0.74 22.47 -10.94
N GLN A 128 -0.11 23.63 -11.16
CA GLN A 128 1.27 23.72 -11.70
C GLN A 128 2.33 23.83 -10.60
N PHE A 129 1.97 24.24 -9.38
CA PHE A 129 2.92 24.31 -8.27
C PHE A 129 3.33 22.89 -7.84
N TYR A 130 4.63 22.60 -7.89
CA TYR A 130 5.15 21.30 -7.48
C TYR A 130 6.61 21.37 -7.00
N VAL A 131 6.85 20.94 -5.77
CA VAL A 131 8.20 20.80 -5.21
C VAL A 131 8.79 19.44 -5.61
N CYS A 132 9.75 19.44 -6.53
CA CYS A 132 10.43 18.23 -7.01
C CYS A 132 11.27 17.62 -5.88
N SER A 133 12.19 18.41 -5.34
CA SER A 133 12.99 18.12 -4.16
C SER A 133 13.03 19.35 -3.27
N PHE A 134 13.15 19.14 -1.96
CA PHE A 134 13.52 20.19 -0.99
C PHE A 134 14.19 19.49 0.17
N SER A 135 15.51 19.53 0.18
CA SER A 135 16.38 18.67 0.99
C SER A 135 17.73 19.34 1.21
N ASP A 136 18.34 19.04 2.34
CA ASP A 136 19.73 19.32 2.68
C ASP A 136 20.71 18.26 2.12
N LYS A 137 20.20 17.17 1.56
CA LYS A 137 20.99 15.99 1.17
C LYS A 137 20.91 15.62 -0.31
N ASP A 138 19.82 15.97 -1.00
CA ASP A 138 19.56 15.56 -2.38
C ASP A 138 18.95 16.67 -3.24
N ILE A 139 19.14 16.58 -4.56
CA ILE A 139 18.51 17.45 -5.55
C ILE A 139 18.01 16.64 -6.76
N ILE A 140 16.87 17.06 -7.34
CA ILE A 140 16.26 16.40 -8.50
C ILE A 140 16.26 17.33 -9.71
N TYR A 141 16.78 16.85 -10.84
CA TYR A 141 16.63 17.46 -12.16
C TYR A 141 15.79 16.55 -13.03
N LYS A 142 14.56 16.96 -13.41
CA LYS A 142 13.64 16.13 -14.21
C LYS A 142 12.79 16.95 -15.17
N GLY A 143 12.19 16.29 -16.17
CA GLY A 143 11.30 16.95 -17.12
C GLY A 143 10.68 16.02 -18.17
N LEU A 144 10.04 16.63 -19.18
CA LEU A 144 9.34 15.94 -20.28
C LEU A 144 10.16 15.93 -21.58
N MET A 145 11.36 15.39 -21.53
CA MET A 145 12.29 15.24 -22.66
C MET A 145 12.76 13.79 -22.79
N MET A 146 13.48 13.46 -23.87
CA MET A 146 14.22 12.21 -23.95
C MET A 146 15.47 12.27 -23.06
N PRO A 147 15.96 11.14 -22.50
CA PRO A 147 17.13 11.17 -21.60
C PRO A 147 18.38 11.77 -22.21
N ALA A 148 18.59 11.59 -23.53
CA ALA A 148 19.72 12.16 -24.27
C ALA A 148 19.71 13.70 -24.28
N ASP A 149 18.53 14.32 -24.20
CA ASP A 149 18.36 15.78 -24.23
C ASP A 149 18.47 16.42 -22.83
N LEU A 150 18.50 15.62 -21.76
CA LEU A 150 18.40 16.12 -20.38
C LEU A 150 19.56 17.06 -20.01
N ALA A 151 20.79 16.72 -20.41
CA ALA A 151 21.98 17.54 -20.17
C ALA A 151 22.03 18.83 -21.02
N GLN A 152 21.38 18.84 -22.20
CA GLN A 152 21.20 20.06 -22.98
C GLN A 152 20.10 20.93 -22.37
N PHE A 153 18.96 20.34 -21.99
CA PHE A 153 17.85 21.06 -21.38
C PHE A 153 18.24 21.73 -20.07
N TYR A 154 19.06 21.10 -19.23
CA TYR A 154 19.61 21.68 -18.01
C TYR A 154 21.12 21.87 -18.13
N PRO A 155 21.61 23.03 -18.62
CA PRO A 155 23.05 23.33 -18.73
C PRO A 155 23.83 23.19 -17.42
N ASP A 156 23.18 23.31 -16.26
CA ASP A 156 23.74 22.97 -14.94
C ASP A 156 24.43 21.60 -14.92
N LEU A 157 23.87 20.60 -15.61
CA LEU A 157 24.39 19.22 -15.67
C LEU A 157 25.72 19.10 -16.46
N GLY A 158 26.12 20.15 -17.19
CA GLY A 158 27.42 20.24 -17.85
C GLY A 158 28.51 20.91 -17.01
N ASP A 159 28.20 21.37 -15.79
CA ASP A 159 29.16 22.04 -14.91
C ASP A 159 30.01 21.02 -14.13
N GLU A 160 31.34 21.07 -14.30
CA GLU A 160 32.28 20.15 -13.61
C GLU A 160 32.18 20.21 -12.07
N ARG A 161 31.64 21.30 -11.51
CA ARG A 161 31.41 21.44 -10.06
C ARG A 161 30.21 20.62 -9.58
N LEU A 162 29.36 20.13 -10.49
CA LEU A 162 28.22 19.26 -10.19
C LEU A 162 28.66 17.81 -10.00
N ALA A 163 29.68 17.62 -9.15
CA ALA A 163 30.15 16.32 -8.72
C ALA A 163 29.23 15.75 -7.61
N THR A 164 28.94 14.45 -7.68
CA THR A 164 28.08 13.75 -6.71
C THR A 164 28.55 12.30 -6.55
N ALA A 165 28.37 11.70 -5.36
CA ALA A 165 28.67 10.28 -5.15
C ALA A 165 27.48 9.34 -5.44
N ILE A 166 26.26 9.88 -5.54
CA ILE A 166 25.03 9.11 -5.82
C ILE A 166 24.29 9.77 -6.97
N CYS A 167 23.94 9.00 -7.99
CA CYS A 167 23.06 9.44 -9.07
C CYS A 167 22.05 8.32 -9.41
N VAL A 168 20.79 8.56 -9.09
CA VAL A 168 19.65 7.70 -9.43
C VAL A 168 18.96 8.29 -10.65
N PHE A 169 18.98 7.58 -11.77
CA PHE A 169 18.31 8.00 -13.00
C PHE A 169 16.99 7.24 -13.22
N HIS A 170 16.07 7.85 -13.96
CA HIS A 170 14.84 7.17 -14.37
C HIS A 170 14.35 7.65 -15.75
N GLN A 171 13.86 6.72 -16.56
CA GLN A 171 13.07 7.01 -17.77
C GLN A 171 11.69 6.35 -17.63
N ARG A 172 10.64 7.14 -17.77
CA ARG A 172 9.25 6.69 -17.66
C ARG A 172 8.70 6.27 -19.03
N PHE A 173 7.82 5.28 -19.01
CA PHE A 173 6.91 4.95 -20.10
C PHE A 173 5.47 5.11 -19.60
N SER A 174 4.55 5.57 -20.45
CA SER A 174 3.19 5.93 -20.05
C SER A 174 2.14 5.41 -21.04
N THR A 175 1.07 4.83 -20.52
CA THR A 175 -0.14 4.53 -21.32
C THR A 175 -0.95 5.80 -21.64
N ASN A 176 -0.72 6.90 -20.90
CA ASN A 176 -1.38 8.18 -21.12
C ASN A 176 -0.65 9.05 -22.16
N THR A 177 -1.40 9.60 -23.11
CA THR A 177 -0.92 10.51 -24.17
C THR A 177 -0.73 11.97 -23.72
N MET A 178 -1.07 12.30 -22.48
CA MET A 178 -0.92 13.64 -21.90
C MET A 178 0.13 13.61 -20.77
N PRO A 179 1.42 13.80 -21.09
CA PRO A 179 2.47 13.83 -20.08
C PRO A 179 2.37 15.11 -19.22
N GLN A 180 2.76 14.99 -17.95
CA GLN A 180 2.76 16.06 -16.95
C GLN A 180 4.12 16.12 -16.24
N TRP A 181 4.71 17.31 -16.12
CA TRP A 181 6.03 17.52 -15.54
C TRP A 181 6.20 16.96 -14.11
N PRO A 182 5.24 17.11 -13.17
CA PRO A 182 5.34 16.52 -11.83
C PRO A 182 5.44 14.99 -11.81
N LEU A 183 4.86 14.31 -12.81
CA LEU A 183 4.80 12.85 -12.91
C LEU A 183 6.05 12.24 -13.57
N ALA A 184 6.97 13.07 -14.09
CA ALA A 184 8.33 12.61 -14.37
C ALA A 184 8.98 12.11 -13.07
N GLN A 185 9.85 11.13 -13.21
CA GLN A 185 10.61 10.54 -12.11
C GLN A 185 12.11 10.84 -12.29
N PRO A 186 12.94 10.82 -11.23
CA PRO A 186 12.62 10.36 -9.86
C PRO A 186 11.64 11.22 -9.04
N PHE A 187 11.12 10.61 -7.98
CA PHE A 187 10.49 11.27 -6.84
C PHE A 187 11.52 11.53 -5.73
N ARG A 188 11.09 12.23 -4.67
CA ARG A 188 11.93 12.84 -3.62
C ARG A 188 12.98 11.94 -2.98
N PHE A 189 12.68 10.64 -2.87
CA PHE A 189 13.59 9.63 -2.31
C PHE A 189 13.77 8.41 -3.21
N LEU A 190 13.01 8.28 -4.32
CA LEU A 190 12.94 7.03 -5.08
C LEU A 190 12.65 7.21 -6.57
N ALA A 191 13.16 6.27 -7.35
CA ALA A 191 12.71 5.92 -8.68
C ALA A 191 12.07 4.53 -8.65
N HIS A 192 10.96 4.35 -9.36
CA HIS A 192 10.17 3.13 -9.41
C HIS A 192 9.89 2.74 -10.87
N ASN A 193 10.56 1.66 -11.30
CA ASN A 193 10.25 0.95 -12.53
C ASN A 193 9.22 -0.14 -12.20
N GLY A 194 7.94 0.09 -12.52
CA GLY A 194 6.90 -0.83 -12.06
C GLY A 194 5.49 -0.29 -12.10
N GLU A 195 4.56 -1.06 -11.52
CA GLU A 195 3.15 -0.71 -11.34
C GLU A 195 2.64 -1.32 -10.03
N ILE A 196 1.90 -0.54 -9.22
CA ILE A 196 1.43 -0.97 -7.90
C ILE A 196 -0.03 -1.42 -8.03
N ASN A 197 -0.25 -2.73 -8.10
CA ASN A 197 -1.58 -3.31 -8.36
C ASN A 197 -2.56 -3.14 -7.17
N THR A 198 -2.03 -2.89 -5.96
CA THR A 198 -2.78 -2.74 -4.70
C THR A 198 -3.12 -1.29 -4.35
N ILE A 199 -2.80 -0.32 -5.22
CA ILE A 199 -2.76 1.12 -4.89
C ILE A 199 -4.03 1.70 -4.25
N THR A 200 -5.22 1.23 -4.62
CA THR A 200 -6.49 1.68 -4.03
C THR A 200 -6.62 1.25 -2.57
N GLY A 201 -6.28 0.00 -2.25
CA GLY A 201 -6.27 -0.51 -0.88
C GLY A 201 -5.25 0.24 -0.01
N ASN A 202 -4.03 0.38 -0.52
CA ASN A 202 -2.94 1.05 0.20
C ASN A 202 -3.26 2.52 0.51
N ARG A 203 -3.95 3.23 -0.41
CA ARG A 203 -4.44 4.60 -0.18
C ARG A 203 -5.52 4.65 0.91
N ASN A 204 -6.48 3.73 0.88
CA ASN A 204 -7.54 3.67 1.89
C ASN A 204 -6.98 3.36 3.29
N TRP A 205 -6.01 2.44 3.39
CA TRP A 205 -5.33 2.12 4.64
C TRP A 205 -4.42 3.26 5.13
N ALA A 206 -3.69 3.95 4.25
CA ALA A 206 -2.94 5.15 4.60
C ALA A 206 -3.86 6.29 5.11
N GLN A 207 -5.08 6.42 4.56
CA GLN A 207 -6.10 7.35 5.07
C GLN A 207 -6.62 6.93 6.45
N ALA A 208 -6.90 5.64 6.66
CA ALA A 208 -7.35 5.11 7.95
C ALA A 208 -6.28 5.33 9.05
N ARG A 209 -5.01 5.07 8.74
CA ARG A 209 -3.88 5.24 9.66
C ARG A 209 -3.47 6.70 9.91
N ARG A 210 -4.09 7.69 9.25
CA ARG A 210 -3.78 9.12 9.44
C ARG A 210 -3.80 9.58 10.90
N LEU A 211 -4.64 8.98 11.76
CA LEU A 211 -4.68 9.28 13.19
C LEU A 211 -3.75 8.40 14.05
N LYS A 212 -3.23 7.31 13.49
CA LYS A 212 -2.23 6.42 14.09
C LYS A 212 -0.79 6.85 13.79
N PHE A 213 -0.58 7.60 12.72
CA PHE A 213 0.66 8.25 12.33
C PHE A 213 1.04 9.42 13.26
N ALA A 214 1.21 9.12 14.54
CA ALA A 214 1.87 9.99 15.49
C ALA A 214 3.36 9.62 15.55
N ASN A 215 4.27 10.59 15.63
CA ASN A 215 5.65 10.32 16.01
C ASN A 215 6.24 11.65 16.48
N GLU A 216 7.16 11.61 17.44
CA GLU A 216 7.92 12.82 17.78
C GLU A 216 8.88 13.19 16.64
N LEU A 217 9.56 12.25 15.96
CA LEU A 217 10.63 12.52 14.96
C LEU A 217 10.91 11.48 13.80
N LEU A 218 10.14 10.38 13.59
CA LEU A 218 10.13 9.37 12.45
C LEU A 218 11.43 8.55 12.13
N PRO A 219 11.42 7.25 11.66
CA PRO A 219 10.67 6.70 10.48
C PRO A 219 10.12 5.21 10.57
N ASP A 220 10.40 4.31 9.59
CA ASP A 220 9.49 3.25 9.00
C ASP A 220 10.18 1.88 8.63
N LEU A 221 9.47 0.72 8.44
CA LEU A 221 9.90 -0.49 7.63
C LEU A 221 8.82 -1.55 7.22
N GLN A 222 9.13 -2.48 6.27
CA GLN A 222 8.21 -3.41 5.55
C GLN A 222 8.57 -4.94 5.57
N ARG A 223 7.61 -5.81 5.15
CA ARG A 223 7.56 -7.30 5.24
C ARG A 223 8.22 -8.10 4.09
N GLN A 224 8.79 -9.29 4.39
CA GLN A 224 8.86 -10.45 3.47
C GLN A 224 8.49 -11.79 4.16
N ASN A 225 8.09 -12.79 3.38
CA ASN A 225 7.80 -14.17 3.83
C ASN A 225 8.49 -15.19 2.91
N MET A 226 9.38 -16.03 3.44
CA MET A 226 9.82 -17.29 2.83
C MET A 226 10.08 -18.33 3.92
N GLU A 227 9.78 -19.61 3.68
CA GLU A 227 9.82 -20.65 4.73
C GLU A 227 11.24 -21.15 5.09
N THR A 228 12.23 -20.88 4.24
CA THR A 228 13.66 -21.19 4.48
C THR A 228 14.38 -20.13 5.31
N MET A 229 13.65 -19.14 5.83
CA MET A 229 14.19 -17.93 6.42
C MET A 229 14.63 -18.12 7.88
N ASP A 230 15.64 -17.35 8.29
CA ASP A 230 16.11 -17.29 9.66
C ASP A 230 14.96 -16.99 10.66
N PRO A 231 14.84 -17.72 11.79
CA PRO A 231 13.68 -17.58 12.68
C PRO A 231 13.53 -16.21 13.37
N ASP A 232 14.60 -15.42 13.46
CA ASP A 232 14.57 -14.09 14.08
C ASP A 232 14.19 -13.04 13.03
N LEU A 233 14.69 -13.17 11.80
CA LEU A 233 14.24 -12.38 10.63
C LEU A 233 12.76 -12.62 10.31
N ARG A 234 12.29 -13.88 10.38
CA ARG A 234 10.87 -14.20 10.25
C ARG A 234 10.02 -13.50 11.31
N ALA A 235 10.53 -13.38 12.54
CA ALA A 235 9.83 -12.68 13.61
C ALA A 235 9.77 -11.16 13.38
N PHE A 236 10.83 -10.55 12.83
CA PHE A 236 10.81 -9.14 12.40
C PHE A 236 9.71 -8.87 11.35
N TYR A 237 9.63 -9.70 10.31
CA TYR A 237 8.62 -9.51 9.27
C TYR A 237 7.20 -9.88 9.72
N GLU A 238 7.01 -10.93 10.54
CA GLU A 238 5.71 -11.28 11.13
C GLU A 238 5.19 -10.12 11.98
N TYR A 239 6.03 -9.54 12.84
CA TYR A 239 5.70 -8.37 13.68
C TYR A 239 5.27 -7.14 12.85
N ASN A 240 6.05 -6.76 11.84
CA ASN A 240 5.76 -5.59 11.01
C ASN A 240 4.49 -5.78 10.16
N SER A 241 4.26 -7.01 9.67
CA SER A 241 3.11 -7.34 8.83
C SER A 241 1.74 -7.15 9.49
N MET A 242 1.69 -7.11 10.83
CA MET A 242 0.46 -6.88 11.57
C MET A 242 -0.07 -5.44 11.41
N HIS A 243 0.79 -4.48 11.03
CA HIS A 243 0.48 -3.04 11.04
C HIS A 243 0.63 -2.37 9.67
N MET A 244 1.16 -3.08 8.68
CA MET A 244 1.39 -2.55 7.34
C MET A 244 1.19 -3.65 6.28
N GLU A 245 0.24 -3.43 5.37
CA GLU A 245 0.07 -4.26 4.18
C GLU A 245 1.23 -4.10 3.19
N ALA A 246 1.48 -5.13 2.38
CA ALA A 246 2.48 -5.08 1.33
C ALA A 246 2.01 -4.20 0.16
N TRP A 247 2.88 -3.28 -0.27
CA TRP A 247 2.66 -2.45 -1.45
C TRP A 247 3.04 -3.25 -2.70
N ASP A 248 2.14 -4.12 -3.12
CA ASP A 248 2.40 -5.16 -4.12
C ASP A 248 2.28 -4.70 -5.59
N GLY A 249 2.93 -5.47 -6.46
CA GLY A 249 3.01 -5.27 -7.90
C GLY A 249 4.45 -5.40 -8.41
N PRO A 250 4.68 -5.49 -9.74
CA PRO A 250 6.03 -5.52 -10.29
C PRO A 250 6.77 -4.23 -9.96
N ALA A 251 7.87 -4.29 -9.20
CA ALA A 251 8.59 -3.10 -8.75
C ALA A 251 10.10 -3.34 -8.70
N GLY A 252 10.84 -2.58 -9.50
CA GLY A 252 12.25 -2.30 -9.29
C GLY A 252 12.38 -0.90 -8.72
N VAL A 253 12.80 -0.78 -7.46
CA VAL A 253 12.91 0.50 -6.78
C VAL A 253 14.38 0.83 -6.53
N VAL A 254 14.78 2.06 -6.84
CA VAL A 254 16.09 2.61 -6.47
C VAL A 254 15.84 3.85 -5.61
N LEU A 255 16.47 3.92 -4.44
CA LEU A 255 16.25 4.97 -3.44
C LEU A 255 17.57 5.65 -3.03
N THR A 256 17.47 6.87 -2.50
CA THR A 256 18.56 7.54 -1.77
C THR A 256 18.02 8.44 -0.68
N ASP A 257 18.71 8.50 0.46
CA ASP A 257 18.55 9.47 1.56
C ASP A 257 19.70 10.51 1.57
N GLY A 258 20.51 10.52 0.51
CA GLY A 258 21.70 11.34 0.31
C GLY A 258 22.97 10.78 0.95
N ARG A 259 22.89 9.63 1.65
CA ARG A 259 24.05 8.87 2.16
C ARG A 259 24.09 7.46 1.57
N HIS A 260 22.96 6.78 1.53
CA HIS A 260 22.79 5.41 1.06
C HIS A 260 22.18 5.40 -0.33
N ALA A 261 22.81 4.73 -1.29
CA ALA A 261 22.17 4.36 -2.55
C ALA A 261 21.61 2.94 -2.42
N ILE A 262 20.30 2.77 -2.52
CA ILE A 262 19.61 1.50 -2.25
C ILE A 262 18.90 1.03 -3.52
N CYS A 263 18.95 -0.27 -3.81
CA CYS A 263 18.06 -0.92 -4.77
C CYS A 263 17.39 -2.14 -4.14
N LEU A 264 16.09 -2.27 -4.35
CA LEU A 264 15.30 -3.42 -3.95
C LEU A 264 14.33 -3.83 -5.06
N LEU A 265 13.97 -5.11 -5.09
CA LEU A 265 12.93 -5.65 -5.96
C LEU A 265 11.70 -6.10 -5.18
N ASP A 266 10.55 -6.15 -5.85
CA ASP A 266 9.34 -6.79 -5.36
C ASP A 266 9.56 -8.27 -4.96
N ARG A 267 8.65 -8.80 -4.14
CA ARG A 267 8.68 -10.18 -3.62
C ARG A 267 8.85 -11.26 -4.69
N ASN A 268 8.40 -11.01 -5.92
CA ASN A 268 8.43 -11.96 -7.03
C ASN A 268 9.57 -11.64 -8.02
N GLY A 269 10.27 -10.51 -7.86
CA GLY A 269 11.37 -10.07 -8.72
C GLY A 269 10.93 -9.84 -10.17
N LEU A 270 9.74 -9.27 -10.38
CA LEU A 270 9.11 -9.13 -11.69
C LEU A 270 9.76 -8.05 -12.56
N ARG A 271 10.78 -7.35 -12.04
CA ARG A 271 11.59 -6.34 -12.74
C ARG A 271 13.07 -6.69 -12.65
N PRO A 272 13.85 -6.52 -13.74
CA PRO A 272 15.27 -6.81 -13.71
C PRO A 272 16.04 -5.70 -13.00
N ALA A 273 17.05 -6.08 -12.21
CA ALA A 273 18.08 -5.19 -11.68
C ALA A 273 19.44 -5.91 -11.71
N ARG A 274 20.42 -5.29 -12.36
CA ARG A 274 21.78 -5.80 -12.58
C ARG A 274 22.78 -4.76 -12.09
N TRP A 275 23.85 -5.23 -11.45
CA TRP A 275 24.91 -4.35 -10.97
C TRP A 275 26.29 -4.81 -11.46
N VAL A 276 27.19 -3.84 -11.61
CA VAL A 276 28.59 -4.00 -12.02
C VAL A 276 29.45 -3.11 -11.14
N THR A 277 30.55 -3.64 -10.60
CA THR A 277 31.57 -2.86 -9.88
C THR A 277 32.86 -2.80 -10.70
N THR A 278 33.51 -1.64 -10.71
CA THR A 278 34.68 -1.38 -11.57
C THR A 278 35.92 -0.93 -10.78
N THR A 279 37.10 -1.09 -11.40
CA THR A 279 38.45 -0.80 -10.84
C THR A 279 38.63 0.63 -10.34
N ASN A 280 37.88 1.59 -10.90
CA ASN A 280 37.83 2.99 -10.50
C ASN A 280 36.93 3.26 -9.27
N GLY A 281 36.40 2.22 -8.61
CA GLY A 281 35.61 2.33 -7.37
C GLY A 281 34.12 2.64 -7.57
N TYR A 282 33.62 2.65 -8.81
CA TYR A 282 32.21 2.87 -9.09
C TYR A 282 31.41 1.56 -9.02
N ILE A 283 30.13 1.70 -8.68
CA ILE A 283 29.09 0.68 -8.87
C ILE A 283 28.00 1.26 -9.76
N THR A 284 27.68 0.55 -10.84
CA THR A 284 26.57 0.88 -11.73
C THR A 284 25.47 -0.15 -11.54
N LEU A 285 24.27 0.29 -11.18
CA LEU A 285 23.08 -0.55 -11.10
C LEU A 285 22.01 -0.04 -12.08
N ALA A 286 21.44 -0.94 -12.86
CA ALA A 286 20.38 -0.62 -13.83
C ALA A 286 19.51 -1.83 -14.16
N SER A 287 18.41 -1.61 -14.89
CA SER A 287 17.55 -2.69 -15.39
C SER A 287 18.23 -3.60 -16.41
N GLU A 288 19.27 -3.11 -17.10
CA GLU A 288 20.02 -3.84 -18.12
C GLU A 288 21.54 -3.70 -17.89
N VAL A 289 22.33 -4.59 -18.51
CA VAL A 289 23.80 -4.51 -18.50
C VAL A 289 24.30 -3.74 -19.72
N GLY A 290 25.43 -3.03 -19.57
CA GLY A 290 26.00 -2.22 -20.67
C GLY A 290 25.38 -0.83 -20.83
N VAL A 291 24.64 -0.32 -19.83
CA VAL A 291 24.13 1.07 -19.79
C VAL A 291 25.23 2.12 -19.59
N TRP A 292 26.43 1.70 -19.19
CA TRP A 292 27.62 2.53 -19.03
C TRP A 292 28.78 1.89 -19.78
N ASP A 293 29.60 2.72 -20.45
CA ASP A 293 30.70 2.28 -21.32
C ASP A 293 31.98 1.98 -20.49
N TYR A 294 31.85 1.05 -19.53
CA TYR A 294 33.01 0.46 -18.85
C TYR A 294 33.70 -0.54 -19.79
N LYS A 295 35.04 -0.60 -19.76
CA LYS A 295 35.77 -1.62 -20.51
C LYS A 295 35.66 -2.98 -19.81
N PRO A 296 35.70 -4.11 -20.55
CA PRO A 296 35.66 -5.44 -19.94
C PRO A 296 36.75 -5.68 -18.90
N GLU A 297 37.95 -5.15 -19.11
CA GLU A 297 39.10 -5.24 -18.20
C GLU A 297 38.96 -4.42 -16.91
N ASP A 298 38.07 -3.42 -16.89
CA ASP A 298 37.83 -2.58 -15.71
C ASP A 298 36.81 -3.19 -14.74
N VAL A 299 36.17 -4.32 -15.08
CA VAL A 299 35.13 -4.93 -14.23
C VAL A 299 35.72 -5.84 -13.16
N ILE A 300 35.45 -5.53 -11.90
CA ILE A 300 35.78 -6.37 -10.74
C ILE A 300 34.73 -7.47 -10.58
N ALA A 301 33.45 -7.11 -10.50
CA ALA A 301 32.36 -8.06 -10.28
C ALA A 301 31.07 -7.63 -11.00
N LYS A 302 30.18 -8.60 -11.21
CA LYS A 302 28.82 -8.40 -11.77
C LYS A 302 27.83 -9.25 -10.98
N GLY A 303 26.64 -8.73 -10.77
CA GLY A 303 25.56 -9.45 -10.10
C GLY A 303 24.17 -9.02 -10.53
N ARG A 304 23.17 -9.46 -9.75
CA ARG A 304 21.78 -9.04 -9.87
C ARG A 304 21.21 -8.83 -8.47
N VAL A 305 20.16 -8.02 -8.39
CA VAL A 305 19.21 -8.08 -7.29
C VAL A 305 18.13 -9.10 -7.70
N GLY A 306 17.81 -10.05 -6.83
CA GLY A 306 16.78 -11.08 -7.03
C GLY A 306 15.43 -10.72 -6.39
N PRO A 307 14.42 -11.60 -6.51
CA PRO A 307 13.13 -11.44 -5.82
C PRO A 307 13.31 -11.17 -4.33
N GLY A 308 12.66 -10.10 -3.82
CA GLY A 308 12.81 -9.63 -2.44
C GLY A 308 14.20 -9.15 -2.02
N GLN A 309 15.23 -9.23 -2.86
CA GLN A 309 16.57 -8.82 -2.43
C GLN A 309 16.70 -7.31 -2.35
N ILE A 310 17.52 -6.88 -1.41
CA ILE A 310 17.96 -5.50 -1.21
C ILE A 310 19.49 -5.42 -1.28
N LEU A 311 19.98 -4.37 -1.93
CA LEU A 311 21.38 -3.99 -2.02
C LEU A 311 21.49 -2.51 -1.63
N ALA A 312 22.37 -2.17 -0.69
CA ALA A 312 22.64 -0.79 -0.32
C ALA A 312 24.13 -0.46 -0.42
N VAL A 313 24.44 0.80 -0.69
CA VAL A 313 25.80 1.34 -0.75
C VAL A 313 25.85 2.57 0.14
N ASP A 314 26.58 2.51 1.24
CA ASP A 314 26.80 3.63 2.15
C ASP A 314 28.00 4.46 1.68
N THR A 315 27.74 5.65 1.13
CA THR A 315 28.81 6.55 0.65
C THR A 315 29.65 7.17 1.77
N HIS A 316 29.22 7.09 3.04
CA HIS A 316 30.00 7.58 4.18
C HIS A 316 31.07 6.57 4.62
N THR A 317 30.74 5.28 4.63
CA THR A 317 31.67 4.20 5.01
C THR A 317 32.34 3.50 3.82
N GLY A 318 31.81 3.67 2.60
CA GLY A 318 32.23 2.96 1.40
C GLY A 318 31.78 1.49 1.37
N GLN A 319 30.89 1.07 2.28
CA GLN A 319 30.42 -0.31 2.37
C GLN A 319 29.30 -0.60 1.37
N ILE A 320 29.40 -1.77 0.74
CA ILE A 320 28.30 -2.39 -0.01
C ILE A 320 27.65 -3.40 0.95
N LEU A 321 26.39 -3.18 1.29
CA LEU A 321 25.59 -4.03 2.15
C LEU A 321 24.69 -4.91 1.28
N HIS A 322 24.85 -6.22 1.41
CA HIS A 322 23.98 -7.19 0.77
C HIS A 322 22.76 -7.51 1.65
N THR A 323 21.82 -8.29 1.10
CA THR A 323 20.57 -8.64 1.80
C THR A 323 20.84 -9.28 3.16
N ASP A 324 21.78 -10.22 3.26
CA ASP A 324 22.14 -10.88 4.53
C ASP A 324 22.68 -9.91 5.60
N ASP A 325 23.41 -8.86 5.19
CA ASP A 325 23.94 -7.83 6.11
C ASP A 325 22.81 -6.96 6.66
N ILE A 326 21.90 -6.54 5.78
CA ILE A 326 20.74 -5.70 6.09
C ILE A 326 19.76 -6.47 6.97
N ASP A 327 19.40 -7.70 6.59
CA ASP A 327 18.52 -8.58 7.34
C ASP A 327 19.08 -8.89 8.75
N SER A 328 20.40 -9.09 8.85
CA SER A 328 21.07 -9.30 10.13
C SER A 328 21.03 -8.06 11.02
N HIS A 329 21.13 -6.86 10.43
CA HIS A 329 20.92 -5.62 11.17
C HIS A 329 19.47 -5.51 11.66
N LEU A 330 18.49 -5.57 10.75
CA LEU A 330 17.06 -5.35 11.05
C LEU A 330 16.52 -6.31 12.12
N LYS A 331 16.78 -7.62 11.97
CA LYS A 331 16.29 -8.63 12.93
C LYS A 331 16.89 -8.49 14.33
N SER A 332 18.00 -7.77 14.46
CA SER A 332 18.72 -7.58 15.72
C SER A 332 18.31 -6.33 16.51
N GLN A 333 17.56 -5.40 15.89
CA GLN A 333 17.18 -4.12 16.52
C GLN A 333 16.30 -4.32 17.76
N HIS A 334 15.32 -5.23 17.69
CA HIS A 334 14.39 -5.50 18.79
C HIS A 334 14.12 -7.02 18.96
N PRO A 335 13.68 -7.47 20.14
CA PRO A 335 13.45 -8.89 20.42
C PRO A 335 12.08 -9.39 19.89
N TYR A 336 11.78 -9.14 18.61
CA TYR A 336 10.47 -9.41 17.97
C TYR A 336 9.92 -10.82 18.27
N LYS A 337 10.79 -11.84 18.18
CA LYS A 337 10.45 -13.25 18.45
C LYS A 337 10.00 -13.50 19.88
N LYS A 338 10.51 -12.74 20.84
CA LYS A 338 10.08 -12.79 22.24
C LYS A 338 8.70 -12.15 22.36
N TRP A 339 8.49 -10.98 21.76
CA TRP A 339 7.18 -10.30 21.76
C TRP A 339 6.09 -11.16 21.13
N LEU A 340 6.31 -11.69 19.93
CA LEU A 340 5.36 -12.59 19.26
C LEU A 340 5.03 -13.83 20.11
N ARG A 341 6.03 -14.47 20.74
CA ARG A 341 5.79 -15.63 21.62
C ARG A 341 5.02 -15.30 22.91
N GLN A 342 5.09 -14.07 23.38
CA GLN A 342 4.43 -13.64 24.63
C GLN A 342 3.02 -13.09 24.39
N TYR A 343 2.81 -12.38 23.27
CA TYR A 343 1.60 -11.60 23.03
C TYR A 343 0.76 -12.07 21.84
N ALA A 344 1.33 -12.69 20.80
CA ALA A 344 0.54 -13.13 19.66
C ALA A 344 -0.24 -14.41 19.97
N LEU A 345 -1.54 -14.42 19.65
CA LEU A 345 -2.41 -15.57 19.76
C LEU A 345 -2.61 -16.17 18.37
N ARG A 346 -2.30 -17.45 18.14
CA ARG A 346 -2.64 -18.12 16.88
C ARG A 346 -3.92 -18.93 17.07
N ILE A 347 -4.98 -18.59 16.33
CA ILE A 347 -6.25 -19.32 16.36
C ILE A 347 -6.15 -20.45 15.34
N GLN A 348 -5.87 -21.65 15.84
CA GLN A 348 -5.76 -22.89 15.08
C GLN A 348 -6.94 -23.80 15.40
N SER A 349 -7.36 -24.63 14.46
CA SER A 349 -8.23 -25.78 14.76
C SER A 349 -7.40 -26.83 15.51
N THR A 350 -7.96 -27.46 16.53
CA THR A 350 -7.29 -28.55 17.27
C THR A 350 -7.91 -29.91 16.92
N LEU A 351 -7.15 -30.99 17.08
CA LEU A 351 -7.67 -32.36 16.89
C LEU A 351 -8.69 -32.76 17.97
N ASP A 352 -8.74 -32.02 19.08
CA ASP A 352 -9.73 -32.16 20.15
C ASP A 352 -10.96 -31.26 19.91
N ASP A 353 -11.06 -30.56 18.76
CA ASP A 353 -12.27 -29.85 18.31
C ASP A 353 -13.42 -30.83 17.92
N ASN A 354 -13.44 -32.04 18.49
CA ASN A 354 -14.58 -32.98 18.52
C ASN A 354 -15.76 -32.42 19.35
N ASP A 355 -15.90 -31.10 19.42
CA ASP A 355 -16.87 -30.39 20.21
C ASP A 355 -18.19 -30.31 19.44
N HIS A 356 -19.03 -31.32 19.71
CA HIS A 356 -20.45 -31.45 19.40
C HIS A 356 -21.10 -30.13 18.94
N GLY A 357 -20.97 -29.83 17.65
CA GLY A 357 -21.26 -28.51 17.11
C GLY A 357 -22.66 -28.02 17.46
N SER A 358 -22.79 -26.71 17.64
CA SER A 358 -24.07 -26.01 17.85
C SER A 358 -25.15 -26.64 16.96
N ALA A 359 -26.20 -27.17 17.58
CA ALA A 359 -27.15 -28.07 16.90
C ALA A 359 -27.62 -27.47 15.56
N PHE A 360 -27.27 -28.15 14.46
CA PHE A 360 -27.69 -27.82 13.11
C PHE A 360 -29.20 -27.56 13.08
N TYR A 361 -29.61 -26.59 12.26
CA TYR A 361 -31.01 -26.26 12.12
C TYR A 361 -31.87 -27.48 11.73
N ASP A 362 -33.07 -27.56 12.29
CA ASP A 362 -34.04 -28.55 11.85
C ASP A 362 -34.41 -28.31 10.37
N ALA A 363 -35.01 -29.33 9.73
CA ALA A 363 -35.30 -29.28 8.32
C ALA A 363 -36.26 -28.15 7.91
N ASP A 364 -37.12 -27.66 8.80
CA ASP A 364 -38.09 -26.60 8.50
C ASP A 364 -37.52 -25.21 8.83
N GLN A 365 -36.72 -25.08 9.90
CA GLN A 365 -35.93 -23.89 10.16
C GLN A 365 -34.95 -23.64 8.99
N LEU A 366 -34.18 -24.64 8.55
CA LEU A 366 -33.24 -24.46 7.44
C LEU A 366 -33.94 -24.02 6.15
N LYS A 367 -35.12 -24.57 5.83
CA LYS A 367 -35.93 -24.12 4.68
C LYS A 367 -36.32 -22.65 4.78
N GLN A 368 -36.60 -22.12 5.97
CA GLN A 368 -36.91 -20.69 6.16
C GLN A 368 -35.69 -19.82 5.85
N TYR A 369 -34.50 -20.18 6.34
CA TYR A 369 -33.25 -19.45 6.04
C TYR A 369 -32.90 -19.53 4.55
N MET A 370 -32.92 -20.73 3.95
CA MET A 370 -32.70 -20.90 2.52
C MET A 370 -33.67 -20.07 1.69
N LYS A 371 -34.95 -20.00 2.10
CA LYS A 371 -35.96 -19.19 1.40
C LYS A 371 -35.73 -17.68 1.55
N MET A 372 -35.35 -17.21 2.74
CA MET A 372 -35.05 -15.80 3.02
C MET A 372 -33.82 -15.33 2.23
N PHE A 373 -32.73 -16.10 2.27
CA PHE A 373 -31.45 -15.77 1.64
C PHE A 373 -31.31 -16.29 0.19
N GLN A 374 -32.43 -16.73 -0.40
CA GLN A 374 -32.59 -17.11 -1.81
C GLN A 374 -31.64 -18.22 -2.29
N VAL A 375 -31.28 -19.15 -1.40
CA VAL A 375 -30.53 -20.37 -1.76
C VAL A 375 -31.36 -21.19 -2.74
N THR A 376 -30.83 -21.45 -3.93
CA THR A 376 -31.53 -22.23 -4.97
C THR A 376 -31.09 -23.68 -4.97
N PHE A 377 -31.79 -24.53 -5.73
CA PHE A 377 -31.36 -25.90 -5.96
C PHE A 377 -30.04 -25.94 -6.72
N GLU A 378 -29.89 -25.11 -7.76
CA GLU A 378 -28.66 -25.03 -8.56
C GLU A 378 -27.46 -24.61 -7.69
N GLU A 379 -27.64 -23.69 -6.74
CA GLU A 379 -26.56 -23.29 -5.83
C GLU A 379 -26.15 -24.43 -4.86
N ARG A 380 -27.12 -25.18 -4.33
CA ARG A 380 -26.85 -26.37 -3.50
C ARG A 380 -26.09 -27.45 -4.28
N ASP A 381 -26.58 -27.77 -5.47
CA ASP A 381 -26.15 -28.90 -6.31
C ASP A 381 -24.85 -28.61 -7.08
N GLN A 382 -24.66 -27.37 -7.56
CA GLN A 382 -23.57 -27.00 -8.47
C GLN A 382 -22.53 -26.07 -7.84
N VAL A 383 -22.75 -25.50 -6.65
CA VAL A 383 -21.74 -24.67 -5.96
C VAL A 383 -21.30 -25.33 -4.66
N LEU A 384 -22.24 -25.59 -3.75
CA LEU A 384 -21.90 -26.11 -2.41
C LEU A 384 -21.51 -27.59 -2.42
N ARG A 385 -22.22 -28.46 -3.14
CA ARG A 385 -21.87 -29.89 -3.23
C ARG A 385 -20.45 -30.13 -3.79
N PRO A 386 -20.01 -29.53 -4.92
CA PRO A 386 -18.66 -29.74 -5.44
C PRO A 386 -17.55 -29.28 -4.47
N LEU A 387 -17.76 -28.16 -3.76
CA LEU A 387 -16.84 -27.67 -2.74
C LEU A 387 -16.64 -28.71 -1.62
N ALA A 388 -17.72 -29.36 -1.16
CA ALA A 388 -17.65 -30.38 -0.12
C ALA A 388 -17.09 -31.72 -0.59
N GLU A 389 -17.47 -32.19 -1.79
CA GLU A 389 -17.02 -33.48 -2.31
C GLU A 389 -15.56 -33.48 -2.80
N GLN A 390 -15.08 -32.35 -3.34
CA GLN A 390 -13.81 -32.28 -4.08
C GLN A 390 -12.80 -31.29 -3.49
N GLY A 391 -13.22 -30.42 -2.57
CA GLY A 391 -12.38 -29.33 -2.06
C GLY A 391 -12.01 -28.29 -3.13
N GLN A 392 -12.78 -28.22 -4.23
CA GLN A 392 -12.53 -27.37 -5.40
C GLN A 392 -13.80 -26.65 -5.82
N GLU A 393 -13.66 -25.46 -6.42
CA GLU A 393 -14.79 -24.76 -7.01
C GLU A 393 -15.32 -25.49 -8.24
N ALA A 394 -16.60 -25.28 -8.55
CA ALA A 394 -17.25 -25.97 -9.65
C ALA A 394 -16.77 -25.47 -11.02
N VAL A 395 -16.37 -26.41 -11.88
CA VAL A 395 -15.88 -26.12 -13.24
C VAL A 395 -17.01 -26.24 -14.25
N GLY A 396 -17.37 -25.11 -14.87
CA GLY A 396 -18.34 -25.01 -15.96
C GLY A 396 -17.71 -24.87 -17.36
N SER A 397 -18.56 -24.69 -18.37
CA SER A 397 -18.13 -24.33 -19.73
C SER A 397 -19.22 -23.49 -20.44
N MET A 398 -18.92 -22.99 -21.65
CA MET A 398 -19.67 -21.93 -22.34
C MET A 398 -19.55 -20.55 -21.66
N GLY A 399 -20.07 -19.50 -22.30
CA GLY A 399 -20.10 -18.15 -21.73
C GLY A 399 -21.38 -17.88 -20.95
N ASP A 400 -21.35 -16.90 -20.04
CA ASP A 400 -22.54 -16.37 -19.36
C ASP A 400 -23.46 -15.68 -20.38
N ASP A 401 -24.54 -16.35 -20.79
CA ASP A 401 -25.60 -15.83 -21.65
C ASP A 401 -26.76 -15.21 -20.86
N THR A 402 -26.65 -15.16 -19.53
CA THR A 402 -27.70 -14.60 -18.68
C THR A 402 -27.70 -13.07 -18.73
N PRO A 403 -28.85 -12.40 -18.55
CA PRO A 403 -28.88 -10.94 -18.48
C PRO A 403 -28.02 -10.43 -17.32
N MET A 404 -27.23 -9.38 -17.56
CA MET A 404 -26.57 -8.61 -16.50
C MET A 404 -27.55 -8.32 -15.36
N ALA A 405 -27.09 -8.34 -14.11
CA ALA A 405 -27.98 -8.28 -12.94
C ALA A 405 -29.04 -7.16 -12.98
N VAL A 406 -28.64 -5.97 -13.42
CA VAL A 406 -29.52 -4.78 -13.60
C VAL A 406 -30.64 -4.96 -14.65
N LEU A 407 -30.50 -5.90 -15.58
CA LEU A 407 -31.46 -6.26 -16.62
C LEU A 407 -32.23 -7.56 -16.31
N SER A 408 -31.93 -8.23 -15.20
CA SER A 408 -32.57 -9.48 -14.80
C SER A 408 -34.04 -9.27 -14.45
N ARG A 409 -34.90 -10.19 -14.89
CA ARG A 409 -36.31 -10.26 -14.45
C ARG A 409 -36.51 -11.05 -13.16
N ARG A 410 -35.46 -11.72 -12.66
CA ARG A 410 -35.42 -12.37 -11.35
C ARG A 410 -34.62 -11.50 -10.40
N VAL A 411 -34.93 -11.55 -9.11
CA VAL A 411 -34.07 -10.97 -8.06
C VAL A 411 -32.68 -11.59 -8.19
N ARG A 412 -31.65 -10.76 -8.11
CA ARG A 412 -30.23 -11.11 -8.18
C ARG A 412 -29.54 -10.66 -6.90
N SER A 413 -28.43 -11.29 -6.58
CA SER A 413 -27.65 -10.92 -5.41
C SER A 413 -27.00 -9.55 -5.64
N PRO A 414 -26.91 -8.67 -4.63
CA PRO A 414 -26.04 -7.49 -4.69
C PRO A 414 -24.60 -7.82 -5.12
N TYR A 415 -24.11 -9.04 -4.85
CA TYR A 415 -22.81 -9.50 -5.34
C TYR A 415 -22.71 -9.53 -6.87
N ASP A 416 -23.79 -9.86 -7.60
CA ASP A 416 -23.81 -9.95 -9.08
C ASP A 416 -23.53 -8.61 -9.81
N TYR A 417 -23.61 -7.48 -9.08
CA TYR A 417 -23.34 -6.13 -9.56
C TYR A 417 -21.85 -5.76 -9.46
N PHE A 418 -21.07 -6.51 -8.67
CA PHE A 418 -19.62 -6.37 -8.62
C PHE A 418 -18.99 -7.25 -9.70
N ARG A 419 -17.88 -6.78 -10.29
CA ARG A 419 -17.10 -7.55 -11.26
C ARG A 419 -15.65 -7.47 -10.87
N GLN A 420 -15.00 -8.64 -10.80
CA GLN A 420 -13.59 -8.74 -10.45
C GLN A 420 -12.76 -8.03 -11.52
N GLN A 421 -11.86 -7.16 -11.09
CA GLN A 421 -10.83 -6.60 -11.94
C GLN A 421 -9.73 -7.64 -12.15
N PHE A 422 -9.14 -7.66 -13.34
CA PHE A 422 -8.00 -8.51 -13.65
C PHE A 422 -6.91 -7.68 -14.33
N ALA A 423 -5.66 -8.11 -14.18
CA ALA A 423 -4.51 -7.42 -14.76
C ALA A 423 -4.32 -7.80 -16.24
N GLN A 424 -4.04 -6.81 -17.09
CA GLN A 424 -3.77 -7.01 -18.50
C GLN A 424 -2.71 -6.01 -19.00
N VAL A 425 -1.61 -6.51 -19.56
CA VAL A 425 -0.44 -5.76 -20.08
C VAL A 425 0.36 -4.94 -19.05
N THR A 426 -0.29 -4.14 -18.20
CA THR A 426 0.37 -3.25 -17.21
C THR A 426 1.20 -4.02 -16.19
N ASN A 427 0.67 -5.15 -15.74
CA ASN A 427 1.29 -6.08 -14.79
C ASN A 427 0.77 -7.50 -15.08
N PRO A 428 1.55 -8.55 -14.78
CA PRO A 428 1.11 -9.93 -14.94
C PRO A 428 0.17 -10.37 -13.78
N PRO A 429 -0.73 -11.33 -14.02
CA PRO A 429 -1.31 -12.15 -12.95
C PRO A 429 -0.26 -13.14 -12.40
N ILE A 430 -0.50 -13.69 -11.21
CA ILE A 430 0.31 -14.73 -10.55
C ILE A 430 -0.40 -16.07 -10.73
N ASP A 431 0.33 -17.19 -10.89
CA ASP A 431 -0.25 -18.55 -10.90
C ASP A 431 -0.55 -19.03 -9.47
N PRO A 432 -1.82 -19.09 -9.02
CA PRO A 432 -2.15 -19.40 -7.62
C PRO A 432 -1.91 -20.86 -7.23
N LEU A 433 -1.59 -21.74 -8.21
CA LEU A 433 -1.29 -23.15 -7.96
C LEU A 433 0.22 -23.39 -7.91
N ARG A 434 0.97 -22.79 -8.83
CA ARG A 434 2.43 -22.99 -8.94
C ARG A 434 3.25 -22.02 -8.09
N GLU A 435 2.73 -20.82 -7.86
CA GLU A 435 3.37 -19.75 -7.10
C GLU A 435 2.68 -19.52 -5.75
N ALA A 436 1.90 -20.49 -5.27
CA ALA A 436 1.13 -20.40 -4.01
C ALA A 436 1.98 -19.95 -2.80
N ILE A 437 3.27 -20.29 -2.76
CA ILE A 437 4.20 -19.94 -1.67
C ILE A 437 4.45 -18.42 -1.52
N VAL A 438 4.26 -17.62 -2.58
CA VAL A 438 4.34 -16.15 -2.48
C VAL A 438 3.01 -15.49 -2.09
N MET A 439 1.92 -16.27 -2.03
CA MET A 439 0.59 -15.80 -1.66
C MET A 439 0.27 -16.12 -0.20
N SER A 440 -0.67 -15.39 0.40
CA SER A 440 -1.15 -15.68 1.75
C SER A 440 -2.57 -15.17 1.96
N LEU A 441 -3.32 -15.88 2.80
CA LEU A 441 -4.63 -15.48 3.33
C LEU A 441 -4.55 -15.19 4.84
N GLU A 442 -3.34 -15.09 5.40
CA GLU A 442 -3.13 -14.77 6.81
C GLU A 442 -3.80 -13.45 7.19
N THR A 443 -4.57 -13.47 8.28
CA THR A 443 -5.45 -12.38 8.71
C THR A 443 -5.23 -12.11 10.20
N CYS A 444 -5.07 -10.85 10.60
CA CYS A 444 -4.78 -10.48 11.99
C CYS A 444 -5.90 -9.65 12.62
N LEU A 445 -6.57 -10.22 13.64
CA LEU A 445 -7.51 -9.50 14.50
C LEU A 445 -6.77 -8.75 15.63
N GLY A 446 -7.45 -7.80 16.27
CA GLY A 446 -6.89 -6.80 17.18
C GLY A 446 -6.68 -5.45 16.48
N ALA A 447 -6.64 -4.38 17.27
CA ALA A 447 -6.42 -3.02 16.80
C ALA A 447 -5.00 -2.82 16.24
N GLU A 448 -4.88 -2.00 15.19
CA GLU A 448 -3.59 -1.53 14.70
C GLU A 448 -3.00 -0.45 15.62
N ARG A 449 -1.67 -0.51 15.76
CA ARG A 449 -0.84 0.40 16.52
C ARG A 449 -0.02 1.31 15.60
N ASN A 450 0.80 2.17 16.19
CA ASN A 450 1.56 3.19 15.50
C ASN A 450 2.76 2.57 14.76
N VAL A 451 2.74 2.55 13.43
CA VAL A 451 3.79 1.93 12.58
C VAL A 451 5.20 2.51 12.79
N PHE A 452 5.34 3.66 13.46
CA PHE A 452 6.61 4.30 13.71
C PHE A 452 7.15 4.10 15.15
N GLU A 453 6.53 3.23 15.94
CA GLU A 453 7.00 2.80 17.26
C GLU A 453 7.16 1.28 17.28
N GLU A 454 8.29 0.79 17.79
CA GLU A 454 8.51 -0.66 17.92
C GLU A 454 8.43 -1.10 19.38
N THR A 455 7.29 -1.67 19.77
CA THR A 455 6.97 -2.03 21.16
C THR A 455 6.28 -3.39 21.25
N ALA A 456 6.38 -4.05 22.41
CA ALA A 456 5.79 -5.37 22.62
C ALA A 456 4.26 -5.43 22.37
N ASP A 457 3.54 -4.34 22.62
CA ASP A 457 2.08 -4.27 22.52
C ASP A 457 1.57 -4.42 21.08
N HIS A 458 2.40 -4.13 20.08
CA HIS A 458 2.12 -4.39 18.67
C HIS A 458 1.89 -5.90 18.42
N ALA A 459 2.58 -6.77 19.15
CA ALA A 459 2.41 -8.21 19.00
C ALA A 459 1.10 -8.76 19.62
N ASN A 460 0.27 -7.94 20.29
CA ASN A 460 -1.02 -8.35 20.86
C ASN A 460 -2.11 -8.48 19.77
N ARG A 461 -1.96 -9.48 18.89
CA ARG A 461 -2.87 -9.76 17.76
C ARG A 461 -3.30 -11.22 17.77
N ALA A 462 -4.51 -11.49 17.27
CA ALA A 462 -5.00 -12.85 17.05
C ALA A 462 -4.91 -13.21 15.56
N ILE A 463 -4.05 -14.17 15.24
CA ILE A 463 -3.67 -14.55 13.88
C ILE A 463 -4.53 -15.73 13.41
N LEU A 464 -5.12 -15.57 12.23
CA LEU A 464 -5.91 -16.55 11.50
C LEU A 464 -5.18 -16.94 10.21
N THR A 465 -5.25 -18.22 9.83
CA THR A 465 -4.63 -18.73 8.59
C THR A 465 -5.41 -18.36 7.31
N THR A 466 -6.65 -17.89 7.45
CA THR A 466 -7.58 -17.55 6.38
C THR A 466 -8.66 -16.61 6.92
N PRO A 467 -9.22 -15.69 6.12
CA PRO A 467 -10.39 -14.90 6.49
C PRO A 467 -11.70 -15.68 6.40
N VAL A 468 -11.71 -16.90 5.84
CA VAL A 468 -12.88 -17.79 5.80
C VAL A 468 -12.88 -18.67 7.06
N ILE A 469 -13.89 -18.48 7.91
CA ILE A 469 -13.90 -19.02 9.28
C ILE A 469 -14.81 -20.24 9.38
N SER A 470 -14.33 -21.31 10.01
CA SER A 470 -15.12 -22.52 10.32
C SER A 470 -15.89 -22.38 11.64
N PRO A 471 -16.93 -23.21 11.90
CA PRO A 471 -17.71 -23.13 13.14
C PRO A 471 -16.87 -23.25 14.43
N ALA A 472 -15.81 -24.08 14.43
CA ALA A 472 -14.87 -24.19 15.55
C ALA A 472 -14.08 -22.87 15.76
N LYS A 473 -13.46 -22.32 14.71
CA LYS A 473 -12.73 -21.06 14.79
C LYS A 473 -13.63 -19.88 15.16
N TRP A 474 -14.89 -19.87 14.71
CA TRP A 474 -15.86 -18.84 15.07
C TRP A 474 -16.15 -18.85 16.58
N ARG A 475 -16.45 -20.02 17.17
CA ARG A 475 -16.58 -20.19 18.63
C ARG A 475 -15.35 -19.62 19.37
N THR A 476 -14.15 -20.03 18.97
CA THR A 476 -12.89 -19.56 19.59
C THR A 476 -12.70 -18.03 19.50
N ILE A 477 -13.14 -17.38 18.43
CA ILE A 477 -13.09 -15.89 18.29
C ILE A 477 -14.16 -15.22 19.18
N ILE A 478 -15.35 -15.81 19.24
CA ILE A 478 -16.51 -15.26 19.95
C ILE A 478 -16.38 -15.44 21.47
N ASP A 479 -15.78 -16.54 21.93
CA ASP A 479 -15.57 -16.82 23.35
C ASP A 479 -14.19 -16.33 23.86
N LEU A 480 -13.46 -15.55 23.06
CA LEU A 480 -12.17 -14.96 23.40
C LEU A 480 -12.32 -13.85 24.47
N ASP A 481 -12.23 -14.24 25.75
CA ASP A 481 -12.09 -13.29 26.87
C ASP A 481 -10.62 -12.83 26.99
N ARG A 482 -10.28 -11.75 26.28
CA ARG A 482 -8.93 -11.17 26.26
C ARG A 482 -8.97 -9.64 26.15
N PRO A 483 -8.23 -8.89 26.99
CA PRO A 483 -8.14 -7.43 26.88
C PRO A 483 -7.66 -6.97 25.50
N GLY A 484 -8.35 -6.00 24.92
CA GLY A 484 -8.11 -5.51 23.56
C GLY A 484 -8.77 -6.32 22.44
N PHE A 485 -9.68 -7.25 22.77
CA PHE A 485 -10.51 -8.02 21.84
C PHE A 485 -12.00 -7.91 22.18
N GLU A 486 -12.39 -6.88 22.94
CA GLU A 486 -13.76 -6.62 23.36
C GLU A 486 -14.70 -6.53 22.15
N ARG A 487 -15.77 -7.31 22.15
CA ARG A 487 -16.66 -7.46 20.99
C ARG A 487 -18.02 -6.79 21.14
N GLN A 488 -18.59 -6.38 20.01
CA GLN A 488 -19.97 -5.94 19.90
C GLN A 488 -20.69 -6.71 18.79
N LEU A 489 -21.84 -7.30 19.10
CA LEU A 489 -22.77 -7.85 18.11
C LEU A 489 -23.66 -6.72 17.58
N ILE A 490 -23.78 -6.62 16.26
CA ILE A 490 -24.66 -5.70 15.54
C ILE A 490 -25.57 -6.54 14.66
N ASP A 491 -26.86 -6.56 14.98
CA ASP A 491 -27.88 -7.29 14.23
C ASP A 491 -28.15 -6.54 12.91
N LEU A 492 -28.03 -7.27 11.79
CA LEU A 492 -28.35 -6.76 10.45
C LEU A 492 -29.86 -6.84 10.14
N ASN A 493 -30.66 -7.50 10.99
CA ASN A 493 -32.11 -7.61 10.85
C ASN A 493 -32.79 -6.35 11.40
N TYR A 494 -33.32 -5.52 10.50
CA TYR A 494 -34.00 -4.26 10.81
C TYR A 494 -35.52 -4.37 10.66
N ASP A 495 -36.28 -3.53 11.36
CA ASP A 495 -37.74 -3.48 11.23
C ASP A 495 -38.15 -2.98 9.84
N GLU A 496 -39.09 -3.67 9.18
CA GLU A 496 -39.52 -3.35 7.82
C GLU A 496 -39.95 -1.88 7.64
N SER A 497 -40.53 -1.26 8.68
CA SER A 497 -40.99 0.14 8.63
C SER A 497 -39.86 1.18 8.57
N LEU A 498 -38.63 0.82 8.94
CA LEU A 498 -37.47 1.72 8.92
C LEU A 498 -36.95 1.97 7.49
N GLY A 499 -37.05 0.96 6.61
CA GLY A 499 -36.48 0.98 5.28
C GLY A 499 -34.95 0.79 5.23
N LEU A 500 -34.47 0.22 4.12
CA LEU A 500 -33.09 -0.25 3.99
C LEU A 500 -32.03 0.85 4.14
N GLU A 501 -32.24 2.05 3.61
CA GLU A 501 -31.24 3.13 3.70
C GLU A 501 -31.01 3.56 5.15
N ALA A 502 -32.09 3.80 5.90
CA ALA A 502 -32.00 4.20 7.30
C ALA A 502 -31.44 3.06 8.16
N ALA A 503 -31.76 1.80 7.86
CA ALA A 503 -31.16 0.65 8.51
C ALA A 503 -29.64 0.55 8.30
N VAL A 504 -29.15 0.69 7.06
CA VAL A 504 -27.71 0.65 6.75
C VAL A 504 -26.95 1.81 7.42
N ARG A 505 -27.55 3.00 7.47
CA ARG A 505 -27.00 4.15 8.22
C ARG A 505 -26.94 3.85 9.73
N ALA A 506 -28.03 3.34 10.32
CA ALA A 506 -28.09 2.99 11.74
C ALA A 506 -27.10 1.88 12.13
N ILE A 507 -26.82 0.92 11.24
CA ILE A 507 -25.78 -0.11 11.43
C ILE A 507 -24.38 0.53 11.45
N ALA A 508 -24.10 1.46 10.53
CA ALA A 508 -22.83 2.19 10.50
C ALA A 508 -22.62 3.08 11.73
N ASP A 509 -23.68 3.76 12.20
CA ASP A 509 -23.63 4.63 13.36
C ASP A 509 -23.50 3.82 14.68
N GLN A 510 -24.12 2.63 14.77
CA GLN A 510 -23.89 1.67 15.86
C GLN A 510 -22.44 1.17 15.89
N ALA A 511 -21.87 0.87 14.73
CA ALA A 511 -20.47 0.45 14.63
C ALA A 511 -19.50 1.56 15.08
N GLU A 512 -19.73 2.81 14.66
CA GLU A 512 -18.95 3.95 15.17
C GLU A 512 -19.05 4.07 16.70
N ALA A 513 -20.27 4.03 17.25
CA ALA A 513 -20.48 4.14 18.69
C ALA A 513 -19.79 3.02 19.47
N ALA A 514 -19.82 1.78 18.96
CA ALA A 514 -19.15 0.63 19.56
C ALA A 514 -17.62 0.80 19.60
N VAL A 515 -16.98 1.25 18.52
CA VAL A 515 -15.52 1.47 18.53
C VAL A 515 -15.13 2.62 19.46
N ARG A 516 -15.97 3.66 19.57
CA ARG A 516 -15.79 4.74 20.56
C ARG A 516 -15.93 4.26 22.01
N ASP A 517 -16.72 3.21 22.27
CA ASP A 517 -16.82 2.49 23.55
C ASP A 517 -15.73 1.41 23.73
N GLY A 518 -14.65 1.47 22.93
CA GLY A 518 -13.49 0.59 23.02
C GLY A 518 -13.71 -0.84 22.49
N LYS A 519 -14.76 -1.08 21.70
CA LYS A 519 -15.01 -2.40 21.09
C LYS A 519 -14.12 -2.59 19.86
N VAL A 520 -13.26 -3.60 19.92
CA VAL A 520 -12.28 -3.93 18.86
C VAL A 520 -12.86 -4.91 17.84
N LEU A 521 -13.71 -5.85 18.25
CA LEU A 521 -14.32 -6.84 17.35
C LEU A 521 -15.78 -6.50 17.05
N LEU A 522 -16.06 -5.94 15.88
CA LEU A 522 -17.42 -5.67 15.40
C LEU A 522 -17.96 -6.90 14.69
N VAL A 523 -18.94 -7.58 15.27
CA VAL A 523 -19.61 -8.74 14.68
C VAL A 523 -20.90 -8.28 14.02
N LEU A 524 -20.90 -8.21 12.68
CA LEU A 524 -22.10 -7.98 11.88
C LEU A 524 -22.77 -9.33 11.62
N SER A 525 -24.01 -9.52 12.09
CA SER A 525 -24.73 -10.81 11.95
C SER A 525 -26.10 -10.64 11.33
N ASP A 526 -26.38 -11.37 10.24
CA ASP A 526 -27.74 -11.51 9.69
C ASP A 526 -28.50 -12.75 10.23
N ARG A 527 -27.91 -13.47 11.18
CA ARG A 527 -28.41 -14.77 11.66
C ARG A 527 -29.75 -14.72 12.39
N GLN A 528 -30.14 -13.59 13.00
CA GLN A 528 -31.35 -13.51 13.84
C GLN A 528 -32.61 -13.08 13.07
N ILE A 529 -33.01 -13.84 12.04
CA ILE A 529 -34.24 -13.55 11.28
C ILE A 529 -35.48 -13.66 12.18
N ALA A 530 -36.42 -12.72 12.04
CA ALA A 530 -37.66 -12.69 12.83
C ALA A 530 -38.83 -12.09 12.03
N PRO A 531 -40.10 -12.47 12.32
CA PRO A 531 -41.27 -11.85 11.69
C PRO A 531 -41.29 -10.32 11.90
N GLY A 532 -41.59 -9.56 10.85
CA GLY A 532 -41.58 -8.09 10.86
C GLY A 532 -40.20 -7.46 10.68
N LYS A 533 -39.12 -8.27 10.66
CA LYS A 533 -37.77 -7.81 10.32
C LYS A 533 -37.35 -8.27 8.92
N LEU A 534 -36.45 -7.51 8.31
CA LEU A 534 -35.75 -7.85 7.07
C LEU A 534 -34.22 -7.83 7.29
N PRO A 535 -33.45 -8.77 6.75
CA PRO A 535 -31.99 -8.73 6.82
C PRO A 535 -31.43 -7.68 5.86
N ALA A 536 -30.60 -6.76 6.36
CA ALA A 536 -29.75 -5.91 5.52
C ALA A 536 -28.64 -6.77 4.90
N HIS A 537 -28.49 -6.71 3.57
CA HIS A 537 -27.52 -7.55 2.86
C HIS A 537 -26.08 -7.24 3.29
N ALA A 538 -25.31 -8.26 3.68
CA ALA A 538 -23.99 -8.10 4.31
C ALA A 538 -23.02 -7.21 3.49
N ALA A 539 -23.01 -7.33 2.16
CA ALA A 539 -22.18 -6.47 1.29
C ALA A 539 -22.43 -4.96 1.47
N LEU A 540 -23.69 -4.56 1.69
CA LEU A 540 -24.06 -3.15 1.90
C LEU A 540 -23.69 -2.69 3.31
N ALA A 541 -23.96 -3.52 4.31
CA ALA A 541 -23.63 -3.23 5.70
C ALA A 541 -22.12 -3.10 5.93
N VAL A 542 -21.32 -4.06 5.42
CA VAL A 542 -19.86 -4.05 5.52
C VAL A 542 -19.27 -2.81 4.86
N GLY A 543 -19.66 -2.50 3.62
CA GLY A 543 -19.17 -1.30 2.93
C GLY A 543 -19.51 -0.01 3.66
N ALA A 544 -20.75 0.13 4.16
CA ALA A 544 -21.17 1.31 4.91
C ALA A 544 -20.40 1.47 6.24
N VAL A 545 -20.25 0.40 7.02
CA VAL A 545 -19.47 0.38 8.26
C VAL A 545 -17.99 0.69 7.97
N HIS A 546 -17.40 0.06 6.96
CA HIS A 546 -16.00 0.28 6.59
C HIS A 546 -15.71 1.73 6.22
N HIS A 547 -16.53 2.33 5.34
CA HIS A 547 -16.35 3.73 4.93
C HIS A 547 -16.62 4.70 6.08
N ARG A 548 -17.68 4.50 6.88
CA ARG A 548 -17.95 5.31 8.10
C ARG A 548 -16.75 5.32 9.05
N LEU A 549 -16.14 4.15 9.29
CA LEU A 549 -14.99 4.02 10.17
C LEU A 549 -13.70 4.62 9.57
N ILE A 550 -13.54 4.67 8.24
CA ILE A 550 -12.44 5.41 7.60
C ILE A 550 -12.66 6.92 7.74
N GLU A 551 -13.86 7.42 7.44
CA GLU A 551 -14.21 8.85 7.51
C GLU A 551 -14.01 9.42 8.92
N THR A 552 -14.35 8.64 9.94
CA THR A 552 -14.23 9.00 11.36
C THR A 552 -12.85 8.67 11.95
N GLY A 553 -11.97 8.01 11.20
CA GLY A 553 -10.61 7.65 11.62
C GLY A 553 -10.50 6.50 12.63
N LEU A 554 -11.54 5.68 12.74
CA LEU A 554 -11.68 4.56 13.69
C LEU A 554 -11.40 3.18 13.06
N ARG A 555 -11.22 3.07 11.74
CA ARG A 555 -11.07 1.76 11.06
C ARG A 555 -9.85 0.98 11.52
N CYS A 556 -8.78 1.64 11.98
CA CYS A 556 -7.59 0.99 12.52
C CYS A 556 -7.77 0.48 13.97
N ASP A 557 -8.80 0.93 14.69
CA ASP A 557 -9.06 0.53 16.08
C ASP A 557 -9.87 -0.78 16.20
N CYS A 558 -10.30 -1.36 15.08
CA CYS A 558 -11.25 -2.48 15.09
C CYS A 558 -11.10 -3.42 13.88
N ASN A 559 -11.79 -4.56 13.96
CA ASN A 559 -11.99 -5.52 12.89
C ASN A 559 -13.48 -5.71 12.61
N ILE A 560 -13.83 -5.94 11.35
CA ILE A 560 -15.22 -6.22 10.93
C ILE A 560 -15.30 -7.73 10.69
N LEU A 561 -16.01 -8.43 11.57
CA LEU A 561 -16.31 -9.86 11.49
C LEU A 561 -17.73 -10.02 10.96
N VAL A 562 -17.94 -10.92 10.01
CA VAL A 562 -19.23 -11.04 9.30
C VAL A 562 -19.79 -12.46 9.46
N GLU A 563 -20.78 -12.63 10.32
CA GLU A 563 -21.59 -13.87 10.39
C GLU A 563 -22.76 -13.73 9.42
N THR A 564 -22.71 -14.44 8.30
CA THR A 564 -23.67 -14.19 7.22
C THR A 564 -24.16 -15.43 6.51
N ALA A 565 -25.44 -15.38 6.14
CA ALA A 565 -26.07 -16.33 5.23
C ALA A 565 -25.84 -16.01 3.74
N THR A 566 -25.33 -14.81 3.39
CA THR A 566 -25.21 -14.38 1.99
C THR A 566 -23.93 -14.86 1.30
N ALA A 567 -22.85 -15.13 2.05
CA ALA A 567 -21.57 -15.59 1.49
C ALA A 567 -21.52 -17.11 1.34
N ARG A 568 -21.40 -17.59 0.08
CA ARG A 568 -21.56 -19.03 -0.27
C ARG A 568 -20.66 -19.49 -1.42
N ASP A 569 -20.15 -18.56 -2.25
CA ASP A 569 -19.16 -18.82 -3.30
C ASP A 569 -17.91 -17.92 -3.13
N PRO A 570 -16.78 -18.21 -3.80
CA PRO A 570 -15.54 -17.42 -3.69
C PRO A 570 -15.70 -15.93 -4.03
N HIS A 571 -16.61 -15.56 -4.94
CA HIS A 571 -16.85 -14.17 -5.31
C HIS A 571 -17.49 -13.39 -4.17
N HIS A 572 -18.44 -13.99 -3.45
CA HIS A 572 -19.10 -13.36 -2.29
C HIS A 572 -18.08 -13.03 -1.18
N PHE A 573 -17.13 -13.94 -0.89
CA PHE A 573 -16.04 -13.66 0.06
C PHE A 573 -15.11 -12.55 -0.45
N ALA A 574 -14.72 -12.59 -1.73
CA ALA A 574 -13.85 -11.57 -2.32
C ALA A 574 -14.48 -10.17 -2.25
N VAL A 575 -15.79 -10.03 -2.47
CA VAL A 575 -16.49 -8.74 -2.29
C VAL A 575 -16.51 -8.33 -0.82
N LEU A 576 -16.90 -9.20 0.12
CA LEU A 576 -16.93 -8.83 1.54
C LEU A 576 -15.56 -8.35 2.05
N ILE A 577 -14.50 -9.10 1.74
CA ILE A 577 -13.13 -8.78 2.15
C ILE A 577 -12.65 -7.50 1.45
N GLY A 578 -12.86 -7.38 0.14
CA GLY A 578 -12.47 -6.20 -0.64
C GLY A 578 -13.17 -4.90 -0.22
N PHE A 579 -14.37 -4.99 0.37
CA PHE A 579 -15.11 -3.85 0.95
C PHE A 579 -14.96 -3.71 2.47
N GLY A 580 -14.00 -4.41 3.08
CA GLY A 580 -13.49 -4.11 4.42
C GLY A 580 -13.77 -5.13 5.52
N ALA A 581 -14.44 -6.25 5.21
CA ALA A 581 -14.53 -7.37 6.16
C ALA A 581 -13.12 -7.91 6.46
N THR A 582 -12.83 -8.10 7.73
CA THR A 582 -11.58 -8.73 8.18
C THR A 582 -11.70 -10.25 8.12
N ALA A 583 -12.84 -10.80 8.52
CA ALA A 583 -13.12 -12.23 8.38
C ALA A 583 -14.62 -12.50 8.20
N VAL A 584 -14.96 -13.63 7.58
CA VAL A 584 -16.33 -14.02 7.23
C VAL A 584 -16.60 -15.44 7.73
N TYR A 585 -17.66 -15.60 8.52
CA TYR A 585 -18.23 -16.87 8.93
C TYR A 585 -19.53 -17.13 8.12
N PRO A 586 -19.47 -17.98 7.08
CA PRO A 586 -20.60 -18.25 6.19
C PRO A 586 -21.57 -19.29 6.78
N PHE A 587 -22.22 -18.98 7.91
CA PHE A 587 -22.95 -20.00 8.70
C PHE A 587 -23.97 -20.79 7.86
N LEU A 588 -24.74 -20.15 6.97
CA LEU A 588 -25.75 -20.86 6.18
C LEU A 588 -25.13 -21.83 5.16
N ALA A 589 -23.92 -21.59 4.68
CA ALA A 589 -23.22 -22.55 3.83
C ALA A 589 -22.96 -23.85 4.61
N TYR A 590 -22.44 -23.75 5.83
CA TYR A 590 -22.22 -24.90 6.71
C TYR A 590 -23.53 -25.62 7.09
N GLU A 591 -24.61 -24.88 7.41
CA GLU A 591 -25.93 -25.50 7.69
C GLU A 591 -26.47 -26.28 6.47
N VAL A 592 -26.25 -25.78 5.25
CA VAL A 592 -26.64 -26.46 4.00
C VAL A 592 -25.75 -27.68 3.72
N LEU A 593 -24.44 -27.61 3.99
CA LEU A 593 -23.55 -28.77 3.88
C LEU A 593 -23.92 -29.88 4.87
N GLY A 594 -24.24 -29.52 6.12
CA GLY A 594 -24.75 -30.46 7.12
C GLY A 594 -26.07 -31.11 6.68
N ASP A 595 -26.96 -30.36 6.05
CA ASP A 595 -28.19 -30.94 5.47
C ASP A 595 -27.91 -31.93 4.33
N LEU A 596 -26.99 -31.62 3.40
CA LEU A 596 -26.58 -32.51 2.32
C LEU A 596 -25.95 -33.83 2.84
N ILE A 597 -25.17 -33.77 3.93
CA ILE A 597 -24.63 -34.97 4.58
C ILE A 597 -25.74 -35.76 5.28
N ARG A 598 -26.63 -35.07 6.00
CA ARG A 598 -27.77 -35.69 6.70
C ARG A 598 -28.76 -36.38 5.74
N THR A 599 -28.97 -35.85 4.53
CA THR A 599 -29.81 -36.47 3.49
C THR A 599 -29.09 -37.59 2.73
N GLY A 600 -27.77 -37.76 2.92
CA GLY A 600 -26.95 -38.70 2.16
C GLY A 600 -26.67 -38.27 0.73
N GLU A 601 -26.86 -36.99 0.40
CA GLU A 601 -26.48 -36.38 -0.89
C GLU A 601 -24.97 -36.14 -0.98
N VAL A 602 -24.28 -36.01 0.16
CA VAL A 602 -22.82 -35.91 0.29
C VAL A 602 -22.35 -36.94 1.31
N LEU A 603 -21.21 -37.57 1.05
CA LEU A 603 -20.52 -38.43 2.01
C LEU A 603 -19.54 -37.60 2.84
N GLY A 604 -19.72 -37.55 4.15
CA GLY A 604 -18.84 -36.85 5.09
C GLY A 604 -19.30 -37.05 6.53
N ASP A 605 -18.52 -36.58 7.51
CA ASP A 605 -18.97 -36.47 8.89
C ASP A 605 -19.54 -35.07 9.15
N LEU A 606 -20.72 -35.00 9.76
CA LEU A 606 -21.37 -33.76 10.23
C LEU A 606 -20.49 -32.95 11.19
N TYR A 607 -19.56 -33.60 11.91
CA TYR A 607 -18.66 -32.96 12.85
C TYR A 607 -17.35 -32.44 12.21
N GLU A 608 -17.10 -32.74 10.92
CA GLU A 608 -15.96 -32.23 10.15
C GLU A 608 -16.33 -31.05 9.21
N VAL A 609 -17.58 -30.57 9.27
CA VAL A 609 -18.17 -29.49 8.44
C VAL A 609 -17.74 -28.08 8.87
#